data_AF-A0A0F2NK06-F1
#
_entry.id   AF-A0A0F2NK06-F1
#
_cell.length_a   1.000
_cell.length_b   1.000
_cell.length_c   1.000
_cell.angle_alpha   90.00
_cell.angle_beta   90.00
_cell.angle_gamma   90.00
#
_symmetry.space_group_name_H-M   'P 1'
#
loop_
_entity.id
_entity.type
_entity.pdbx_description
1 polymer ?
#
loop_
_entity_poly.entity_id
_entity_poly.type
_entity_poly.pdbx_seq_one_letter_code
_entity_poly.pdbx_strand_id
1 'polypeptide(L)'
;MTITGITSNGTVRADANPTVESMGLLAGTRNYGNYSSNENIIPNLPVSYSAVTSIVAAVQRNEGIEGGCGTAAITGQCIDSYHVVTILPSVPAKSGSAMIRPNITGNSKKLISLADFDLTRLPSKSFLNGTDATGLEIIRRRWSHSTEIFGLHNSAGTSAGYCSEGGRAYRAHILIDDYGAGTAAAWYNDLMILFSDDHTIEEKQPALTAMLAYGLDLYHAMYDAPPDTERYWGTGATQHPGKFMPPVLLAALMIDPEYAASLKTASSHIHDTLYTGPLELAQVHEGINGPVWGDIPALGGVNFQGSYWANLLKSQCYDGAIGTCNAAIGSKNMFDPYGYIDGPPNKPGTSYLGSSLGVQRSMVATMFLMPEVCEIVNYDQLAEYVDRIMNYGVKTADDPCVTPDSREDFVNCDPYRNTACLYYGKTWGSLTPSDKQSACITTPTPPYTKAGRFLSIDGNKIAAVYTSGQIESNWITIRGTNSSCHAPDSSDRWVPAPSGFNLSQ
;
A
#
# COMPACT_ATOMS: atom_id res chain seq x y z
N MET A 1 -22.95 30.97 -3.95
CA MET A 1 -22.04 31.28 -5.09
C MET A 1 -22.61 30.65 -6.35
N THR A 2 -22.53 31.32 -7.51
CA THR A 2 -22.97 30.76 -8.79
C THR A 2 -21.74 30.42 -9.64
N ILE A 3 -21.64 29.17 -10.09
CA ILE A 3 -20.63 28.73 -11.03
C ILE A 3 -21.22 28.87 -12.43
N THR A 4 -20.58 29.66 -13.29
CA THR A 4 -21.08 29.97 -14.64
C THR A 4 -20.36 29.21 -15.75
N GLY A 5 -19.18 28.67 -15.48
CA GLY A 5 -18.41 27.90 -16.43
C GLY A 5 -17.21 27.22 -15.78
N ILE A 6 -16.79 26.10 -16.36
CA ILE A 6 -15.56 25.37 -16.02
C ILE A 6 -14.87 25.02 -17.34
N THR A 7 -13.62 25.42 -17.50
CA THR A 7 -12.85 25.23 -18.73
C THR A 7 -11.46 24.69 -18.39
N SER A 8 -10.84 24.02 -19.37
CA SER A 8 -9.44 23.59 -19.28
C SER A 8 -8.82 23.49 -20.67
N ASN A 9 -7.51 23.26 -20.75
CA ASN A 9 -6.81 23.00 -22.01
C ASN A 9 -7.04 21.57 -22.55
N GLY A 10 -7.66 20.69 -21.75
CA GLY A 10 -8.03 19.32 -22.10
C GLY A 10 -9.51 19.04 -21.90
N THR A 11 -9.89 17.76 -21.99
CA THR A 11 -11.26 17.33 -21.69
C THR A 11 -11.48 17.42 -20.19
N VAL A 12 -12.31 18.37 -19.76
CA VAL A 12 -12.65 18.58 -18.36
C VAL A 12 -14.04 18.04 -18.03
N ARG A 13 -14.16 17.49 -16.83
CA ARG A 13 -15.41 17.09 -16.18
C ARG A 13 -15.42 17.65 -14.77
N ALA A 14 -16.61 17.87 -14.21
CA ALA A 14 -16.70 18.33 -12.85
C ALA A 14 -17.93 17.80 -12.14
N ASP A 15 -17.76 17.45 -10.88
CA ASP A 15 -18.82 16.98 -10.00
C ASP A 15 -18.94 17.90 -8.78
N ALA A 16 -20.14 18.00 -8.22
CA ALA A 16 -20.38 18.63 -6.93
C ALA A 16 -20.56 17.56 -5.85
N ASN A 17 -19.72 17.58 -4.81
CA ASN A 17 -19.70 16.60 -3.72
C ASN A 17 -19.71 15.14 -4.24
N PRO A 18 -18.75 14.75 -5.11
CA PRO A 18 -18.74 13.41 -5.67
C PRO A 18 -18.71 12.34 -4.57
N THR A 19 -19.20 11.15 -4.90
CA THR A 19 -19.12 9.98 -4.03
C THR A 19 -18.25 8.92 -4.69
N VAL A 20 -17.76 7.96 -3.92
CA VAL A 20 -17.02 6.83 -4.49
C VAL A 20 -17.96 5.98 -5.36
N GLU A 21 -19.25 5.92 -5.04
CA GLU A 21 -20.30 5.14 -5.71
C GLU A 21 -20.81 5.73 -7.02
N SER A 22 -20.68 7.05 -7.21
CA SER A 22 -21.24 7.75 -8.35
C SER A 22 -20.43 9.01 -8.61
N MET A 23 -19.80 9.05 -9.80
CA MET A 23 -18.97 10.19 -10.22
C MET A 23 -18.95 10.36 -11.75
N GLY A 24 -18.91 11.61 -12.22
CA GLY A 24 -18.88 12.04 -13.62
C GLY A 24 -17.51 12.53 -14.10
N LEU A 25 -16.44 12.26 -13.34
CA LEU A 25 -15.09 12.83 -13.53
C LEU A 25 -14.31 12.30 -14.74
N LEU A 26 -14.75 11.21 -15.35
CA LEU A 26 -14.15 10.61 -16.56
C LEU A 26 -15.10 10.74 -17.77
N ALA A 27 -14.64 10.45 -18.99
CA ALA A 27 -15.53 10.44 -20.16
C ALA A 27 -16.51 9.26 -20.18
N GLY A 28 -16.25 8.18 -19.43
CA GLY A 28 -17.16 7.05 -19.29
C GLY A 28 -17.29 6.15 -20.52
N THR A 29 -16.48 6.34 -21.57
CA THR A 29 -16.60 5.60 -22.83
C THR A 29 -16.33 4.10 -22.70
N ARG A 30 -15.68 3.68 -21.60
CA ARG A 30 -15.45 2.28 -21.27
C ARG A 30 -16.25 1.79 -20.06
N ASN A 31 -17.20 2.59 -19.57
CA ASN A 31 -17.93 2.33 -18.32
C ASN A 31 -16.97 1.96 -17.16
N TYR A 32 -15.89 2.72 -17.04
CA TYR A 32 -14.85 2.44 -16.06
C TYR A 32 -15.28 2.85 -14.65
N GLY A 33 -15.04 1.98 -13.67
CA GLY A 33 -15.35 2.25 -12.27
C GLY A 33 -16.83 2.54 -12.04
N ASN A 34 -17.10 3.56 -11.23
CA ASN A 34 -18.44 3.97 -10.83
C ASN A 34 -18.92 5.22 -11.61
N TYR A 35 -18.62 5.25 -12.91
CA TYR A 35 -18.97 6.39 -13.76
C TYR A 35 -20.48 6.60 -13.86
N SER A 36 -20.90 7.84 -13.68
CA SER A 36 -22.28 8.32 -13.87
C SER A 36 -22.27 9.68 -14.56
N SER A 37 -22.80 9.75 -15.78
CA SER A 37 -22.87 11.01 -16.54
C SER A 37 -23.76 12.07 -15.88
N ASN A 38 -24.67 11.66 -15.00
CA ASN A 38 -25.60 12.55 -14.31
C ASN A 38 -24.92 13.39 -13.24
N GLU A 39 -23.75 12.97 -12.75
CA GLU A 39 -22.98 13.71 -11.74
C GLU A 39 -22.19 14.87 -12.35
N ASN A 40 -21.89 14.81 -13.65
CA ASN A 40 -21.15 15.86 -14.33
C ASN A 40 -22.00 17.13 -14.43
N ILE A 41 -21.63 18.18 -13.70
CA ILE A 41 -22.39 19.43 -13.59
C ILE A 41 -22.20 20.35 -14.80
N ILE A 42 -21.16 20.17 -15.62
CA ILE A 42 -20.80 21.10 -16.69
C ILE A 42 -21.96 21.37 -17.67
N PRO A 43 -22.72 20.36 -18.16
CA PRO A 43 -23.85 20.59 -19.06
C PRO A 43 -24.99 21.40 -18.45
N ASN A 44 -25.05 21.49 -17.12
CA ASN A 44 -26.14 22.15 -16.37
C ASN A 44 -25.77 23.56 -15.89
N LEU A 45 -24.56 24.06 -16.21
CA LEU A 45 -24.14 25.40 -15.81
C LEU A 45 -24.95 26.49 -16.55
N PRO A 46 -25.29 27.62 -15.89
CA PRO A 46 -24.87 28.02 -14.55
C PRO A 46 -25.64 27.34 -13.41
N VAL A 47 -24.94 26.99 -12.33
CA VAL A 47 -25.53 26.37 -11.11
C VAL A 47 -25.15 27.17 -9.86
N SER A 48 -26.08 27.31 -8.92
CA SER A 48 -25.87 28.02 -7.66
C SER A 48 -25.83 27.07 -6.47
N TYR A 49 -24.86 27.28 -5.60
CA TYR A 49 -24.67 26.53 -4.36
C TYR A 49 -24.78 27.47 -3.15
N SER A 50 -25.56 27.05 -2.15
CA SER A 50 -25.80 27.77 -0.89
C SER A 50 -25.24 27.05 0.35
N ALA A 51 -24.97 25.75 0.25
CA ALA A 51 -24.33 24.96 1.30
C ALA A 51 -22.82 24.84 1.08
N VAL A 52 -22.11 24.22 2.04
CA VAL A 52 -20.71 23.83 1.82
C VAL A 52 -20.66 22.79 0.72
N THR A 53 -19.92 23.06 -0.35
CA THR A 53 -19.87 22.17 -1.53
C THR A 53 -18.46 22.11 -2.08
N SER A 54 -17.93 20.90 -2.25
CA SER A 54 -16.67 20.66 -2.95
C SER A 54 -16.97 20.40 -4.42
N ILE A 55 -16.58 21.35 -5.28
CA ILE A 55 -16.57 21.17 -6.73
C ILE A 55 -15.24 20.55 -7.12
N VAL A 56 -15.27 19.34 -7.66
CA VAL A 56 -14.09 18.62 -8.14
C VAL A 56 -14.10 18.64 -9.64
N ALA A 57 -13.16 19.36 -10.24
CA ALA A 57 -12.90 19.29 -11.65
C ALA A 57 -11.74 18.34 -11.92
N ALA A 58 -11.90 17.41 -12.85
CA ALA A 58 -10.86 16.51 -13.33
C ALA A 58 -10.58 16.80 -14.81
N VAL A 59 -9.30 16.90 -15.16
CA VAL A 59 -8.85 16.94 -16.54
C VAL A 59 -8.47 15.52 -16.93
N GLN A 60 -9.09 14.99 -17.99
CA GLN A 60 -8.72 13.69 -18.53
C GLN A 60 -7.41 13.81 -19.31
N ARG A 61 -6.51 12.84 -19.11
CA ARG A 61 -5.21 12.81 -19.79
C ARG A 61 -5.37 12.68 -21.30
N ASN A 62 -4.57 13.44 -22.02
CA ASN A 62 -4.42 13.32 -23.47
C ASN A 62 -3.27 12.36 -23.78
N GLU A 63 -3.55 11.06 -23.77
CA GLU A 63 -2.54 10.02 -23.96
C GLU A 63 -1.80 10.08 -25.31
N GLY A 64 -2.36 10.76 -26.31
CA GLY A 64 -1.69 10.99 -27.60
C GLY A 64 -0.55 12.03 -27.54
N ILE A 65 -0.57 12.91 -26.54
CA ILE A 65 0.43 13.97 -26.34
C ILE A 65 1.28 13.69 -25.10
N GLU A 66 0.65 13.25 -24.02
CA GLU A 66 1.26 13.11 -22.68
C GLU A 66 1.77 11.68 -22.42
N GLY A 67 1.43 10.72 -23.27
CA GLY A 67 1.74 9.30 -23.07
C GLY A 67 0.68 8.56 -22.25
N GLY A 68 0.77 7.22 -22.23
CA GLY A 68 -0.25 6.35 -21.63
C GLY A 68 -0.27 6.36 -20.10
N CYS A 69 -1.34 5.80 -19.52
CA CYS A 69 -1.59 5.73 -18.07
C CYS A 69 -1.21 4.37 -17.44
N GLY A 70 -0.16 3.73 -17.95
CA GLY A 70 0.40 2.50 -17.38
C GLY A 70 -0.21 1.19 -17.88
N THR A 71 -1.53 1.06 -17.98
CA THR A 71 -2.19 -0.20 -18.41
C THR A 71 -3.20 -0.02 -19.54
N ALA A 72 -3.31 -1.02 -20.41
CA ALA A 72 -4.28 -1.05 -21.50
C ALA A 72 -5.74 -1.02 -21.02
N ALA A 73 -6.00 -1.48 -19.79
CA ALA A 73 -7.34 -1.52 -19.20
C ALA A 73 -7.94 -0.11 -19.04
N ILE A 74 -7.12 0.90 -18.74
CA ILE A 74 -7.57 2.27 -18.42
C ILE A 74 -7.27 3.27 -19.53
N THR A 75 -6.70 2.84 -20.65
CA THR A 75 -6.43 3.71 -21.80
C THR A 75 -7.68 4.47 -22.24
N GLY A 76 -7.58 5.78 -22.38
CA GLY A 76 -8.64 6.73 -22.68
C GLY A 76 -9.55 7.07 -21.51
N GLN A 77 -9.24 6.62 -20.29
CA GLN A 77 -10.06 6.76 -19.08
C GLN A 77 -9.21 7.02 -17.83
N CYS A 78 -8.21 7.90 -17.93
CA CYS A 78 -7.38 8.29 -16.80
C CYS A 78 -7.29 9.80 -16.62
N ILE A 79 -7.08 10.20 -15.37
CA ILE A 79 -7.05 11.60 -14.95
C ILE A 79 -5.62 12.12 -15.04
N ASP A 80 -5.48 13.34 -15.55
CA ASP A 80 -4.18 14.00 -15.57
C ASP A 80 -3.96 14.80 -14.29
N SER A 81 -4.99 15.55 -13.87
CA SER A 81 -4.98 16.35 -12.65
C SER A 81 -6.37 16.67 -12.14
N TYR A 82 -6.46 16.99 -10.85
CA TYR A 82 -7.67 17.48 -10.20
C TYR A 82 -7.55 18.95 -9.82
N HIS A 83 -8.67 19.66 -9.78
CA HIS A 83 -8.80 20.97 -9.17
C HIS A 83 -10.03 20.94 -8.26
N VAL A 84 -9.85 21.29 -7.00
CA VAL A 84 -10.94 21.28 -6.03
C VAL A 84 -11.21 22.69 -5.52
N VAL A 85 -12.45 23.13 -5.65
CA VAL A 85 -12.94 24.40 -5.11
C VAL A 85 -14.00 24.10 -4.07
N THR A 86 -13.82 24.63 -2.86
CA THR A 86 -14.85 24.55 -1.82
C THR A 86 -15.65 25.85 -1.79
N ILE A 87 -16.95 25.73 -2.02
CA ILE A 87 -17.92 26.82 -1.82
C ILE A 87 -18.31 26.80 -0.35
N LEU A 88 -18.25 27.96 0.30
CA LEU A 88 -18.67 28.15 1.68
C LEU A 88 -19.87 29.12 1.72
N PRO A 89 -20.80 28.96 2.68
CA PRO A 89 -21.94 29.86 2.83
C PRO A 89 -21.52 31.28 3.28
N SER A 90 -20.35 31.41 3.89
CA SER A 90 -19.77 32.67 4.35
C SER A 90 -18.24 32.66 4.21
N VAL A 91 -17.64 33.84 4.12
CA VAL A 91 -16.18 33.98 4.10
C VAL A 91 -15.61 33.49 5.45
N PRO A 92 -14.69 32.52 5.47
CA PRO A 92 -14.10 32.04 6.70
C PRO A 92 -13.12 33.05 7.32
N ALA A 93 -12.79 32.85 8.60
CA ALA A 93 -11.80 33.66 9.30
C ALA A 93 -10.45 33.69 8.55
N LYS A 94 -9.76 34.84 8.60
CA LYS A 94 -8.51 35.09 7.84
C LYS A 94 -8.62 34.76 6.35
N SER A 95 -9.80 34.94 5.76
CA SER A 95 -10.11 34.60 4.36
C SER A 95 -9.76 33.14 3.99
N GLY A 96 -9.81 32.22 4.96
CA GLY A 96 -9.55 30.79 4.75
C GLY A 96 -8.07 30.39 4.74
N SER A 97 -7.14 31.35 4.85
CA SER A 97 -5.70 31.08 4.88
C SER A 97 -5.23 30.21 6.06
N ALA A 98 -6.06 30.10 7.10
CA ALA A 98 -5.81 29.24 8.26
C ALA A 98 -6.67 27.97 8.27
N MET A 99 -7.27 27.61 7.13
CA MET A 99 -8.12 26.44 7.01
C MET A 99 -7.54 25.41 6.06
N ILE A 100 -7.78 24.15 6.38
CA ILE A 100 -7.59 23.06 5.45
C ILE A 100 -8.89 22.92 4.64
N ARG A 101 -8.75 22.66 3.34
CA ARG A 101 -9.89 22.34 2.49
C ARG A 101 -10.65 21.14 3.11
N PRO A 102 -11.99 21.19 3.26
CA PRO A 102 -12.75 20.04 3.74
C PRO A 102 -12.64 18.87 2.76
N ASN A 103 -12.92 17.66 3.24
CA ASN A 103 -12.94 16.43 2.45
C ASN A 103 -13.70 16.59 1.11
N ILE A 104 -13.17 15.98 0.04
CA ILE A 104 -13.75 16.04 -1.30
C ILE A 104 -15.13 15.37 -1.36
N THR A 105 -15.29 14.21 -0.75
CA THR A 105 -16.44 13.33 -0.96
C THR A 105 -17.64 13.65 -0.09
N GLY A 106 -18.83 13.30 -0.58
CA GLY A 106 -20.07 13.33 0.20
C GLY A 106 -20.56 14.72 0.60
N ASN A 107 -21.73 14.76 1.25
CA ASN A 107 -22.38 16.02 1.66
C ASN A 107 -21.97 16.51 3.05
N SER A 108 -21.42 15.63 3.90
CA SER A 108 -20.85 16.03 5.18
C SER A 108 -19.46 16.63 4.95
N LYS A 109 -19.27 17.88 5.40
CA LYS A 109 -18.03 18.63 5.21
C LYS A 109 -17.53 19.13 6.56
N LYS A 110 -16.42 18.58 7.03
CA LYS A 110 -15.77 19.06 8.25
C LYS A 110 -14.83 20.20 7.90
N LEU A 111 -15.10 21.38 8.45
CA LEU A 111 -14.25 22.55 8.31
C LEU A 111 -13.18 22.51 9.40
N ILE A 112 -11.93 22.27 9.02
CA ILE A 112 -10.79 22.15 9.93
C ILE A 112 -9.87 23.35 9.72
N SER A 113 -9.37 23.90 10.82
CA SER A 113 -8.39 24.98 10.86
C SER A 113 -7.01 24.47 11.27
N LEU A 114 -5.96 25.25 10.99
CA LEU A 114 -4.60 24.94 11.45
C LEU A 114 -4.48 24.94 12.99
N ALA A 115 -5.42 25.57 13.70
CA ALA A 115 -5.46 25.55 15.16
C ALA A 115 -6.00 24.22 15.73
N ASP A 116 -6.61 23.37 14.90
CA ASP A 116 -7.05 22.02 15.27
C ASP A 116 -5.89 21.00 15.23
N PHE A 117 -4.68 21.47 14.86
CA PHE A 117 -3.46 20.70 14.80
C PHE A 117 -2.44 21.15 15.84
N ASP A 118 -1.76 20.18 16.44
CA ASP A 118 -0.55 20.38 17.22
C ASP A 118 0.67 20.23 16.32
N LEU A 119 1.04 21.32 15.65
CA LEU A 119 2.19 21.35 14.74
C LEU A 119 3.53 21.21 15.46
N THR A 120 3.56 21.26 16.79
CA THR A 120 4.79 21.01 17.57
C THR A 120 5.23 19.55 17.53
N ARG A 121 4.31 18.64 17.17
CA ARG A 121 4.59 17.22 16.96
C ARG A 121 5.29 16.93 15.64
N LEU A 122 5.30 17.88 14.69
CA LEU A 122 5.99 17.69 13.42
C LEU A 122 7.51 17.60 13.66
N PRO A 123 8.17 16.50 13.26
CA PRO A 123 9.61 16.38 13.42
C PRO A 123 10.39 17.51 12.75
N SER A 124 11.53 17.86 13.36
CA SER A 124 12.51 18.80 12.83
C SER A 124 13.90 18.20 13.06
N LYS A 125 14.56 17.74 11.99
CA LYS A 125 15.76 16.88 12.05
C LYS A 125 16.87 17.43 11.16
N SER A 126 18.02 17.72 11.77
CA SER A 126 19.20 18.29 11.10
C SER A 126 19.95 17.38 10.14
N PHE A 127 19.65 16.08 10.14
CA PHE A 127 20.24 15.11 9.21
C PHE A 127 19.38 14.88 7.96
N LEU A 128 18.20 15.49 7.90
CA LEU A 128 17.36 15.54 6.72
C LEU A 128 17.58 16.88 6.02
N ASN A 129 17.64 16.85 4.70
CA ASN A 129 17.76 18.03 3.86
C ASN A 129 16.36 18.50 3.44
N GLY A 130 16.14 19.81 3.54
CA GLY A 130 14.97 20.49 3.01
C GLY A 130 15.09 20.70 1.50
N THR A 131 14.32 21.65 0.99
CA THR A 131 14.37 22.09 -0.41
C THR A 131 14.35 23.63 -0.48
N ASP A 132 14.29 24.26 -1.64
CA ASP A 132 14.01 25.69 -1.77
C ASP A 132 12.50 26.01 -1.82
N ALA A 133 12.13 27.29 -1.94
CA ALA A 133 10.73 27.70 -2.09
C ALA A 133 10.03 27.07 -3.32
N THR A 134 10.79 26.82 -4.40
CA THR A 134 10.28 26.14 -5.60
C THR A 134 9.88 24.71 -5.30
N GLY A 135 10.72 23.97 -4.57
CA GLY A 135 10.43 22.60 -4.16
C GLY A 135 9.23 22.50 -3.23
N LEU A 136 9.10 23.42 -2.26
CA LEU A 136 7.90 23.48 -1.40
C LEU A 136 6.62 23.72 -2.21
N GLU A 137 6.69 24.60 -3.22
CA GLU A 137 5.57 24.82 -4.14
C GLU A 137 5.26 23.57 -5.01
N ILE A 138 6.26 22.80 -5.42
CA ILE A 138 6.06 21.52 -6.12
C ILE A 138 5.29 20.53 -5.22
N ILE A 139 5.69 20.41 -3.94
CA ILE A 139 4.99 19.57 -2.96
C ILE A 139 3.53 20.03 -2.81
N ARG A 140 3.33 21.33 -2.59
CA ARG A 140 1.98 21.92 -2.46
C ARG A 140 1.13 21.58 -3.68
N ARG A 141 1.64 21.80 -4.90
CA ARG A 141 0.92 21.50 -6.15
C ARG A 141 0.59 20.03 -6.28
N ARG A 142 1.56 19.14 -6.06
CA ARG A 142 1.37 17.69 -6.18
C ARG A 142 0.18 17.22 -5.34
N TRP A 143 0.16 17.56 -4.06
CA TRP A 143 -0.88 17.05 -3.15
C TRP A 143 -2.18 17.85 -3.18
N SER A 144 -2.17 19.11 -3.61
CA SER A 144 -3.41 19.90 -3.82
C SER A 144 -4.25 19.39 -4.99
N HIS A 145 -3.60 18.72 -5.95
CA HIS A 145 -4.18 18.34 -7.24
C HIS A 145 -4.18 16.81 -7.45
N SER A 146 -3.96 16.03 -6.39
CA SER A 146 -4.00 14.57 -6.40
C SER A 146 -5.05 14.07 -5.42
N THR A 147 -5.78 13.02 -5.82
CA THR A 147 -6.59 12.20 -4.93
C THR A 147 -6.66 10.81 -5.53
N GLU A 148 -6.87 9.79 -4.70
CA GLU A 148 -7.04 8.41 -5.16
C GLU A 148 -8.32 7.76 -4.62
N ILE A 149 -9.13 8.50 -3.86
CA ILE A 149 -10.35 8.02 -3.20
C ILE A 149 -11.38 7.42 -4.15
N PHE A 150 -11.37 7.86 -5.41
CA PHE A 150 -12.25 7.35 -6.46
C PHE A 150 -11.87 5.94 -6.95
N GLY A 151 -10.72 5.42 -6.52
CA GLY A 151 -10.31 4.04 -6.72
C GLY A 151 -10.81 3.05 -5.68
N LEU A 152 -11.57 3.49 -4.67
CA LEU A 152 -12.05 2.63 -3.58
C LEU A 152 -13.16 1.66 -4.03
N HIS A 153 -13.17 0.48 -3.41
CA HIS A 153 -14.19 -0.55 -3.57
C HIS A 153 -15.17 -0.58 -2.38
N ASN A 154 -16.36 -1.15 -2.61
CA ASN A 154 -17.34 -1.51 -1.58
C ASN A 154 -17.51 -3.02 -1.54
N SER A 155 -17.56 -3.62 -0.33
CA SER A 155 -17.80 -5.06 -0.20
C SER A 155 -19.25 -5.46 -0.53
N ALA A 156 -20.20 -4.53 -0.35
CA ALA A 156 -21.62 -4.76 -0.62
C ALA A 156 -21.99 -4.44 -2.08
N GLY A 157 -21.92 -5.44 -2.96
CA GLY A 157 -22.82 -5.55 -4.11
C GLY A 157 -22.62 -4.59 -5.29
N THR A 158 -21.53 -3.83 -5.38
CA THR A 158 -21.22 -3.16 -6.65
C THR A 158 -20.61 -4.16 -7.61
N SER A 159 -21.34 -4.43 -8.70
CA SER A 159 -20.84 -5.09 -9.92
C SER A 159 -19.71 -4.31 -10.61
N ALA A 160 -19.11 -3.32 -9.94
CA ALA A 160 -18.00 -2.52 -10.41
C ALA A 160 -16.80 -3.45 -10.53
N GLY A 161 -16.63 -3.95 -11.76
CA GLY A 161 -15.73 -5.05 -12.07
C GLY A 161 -14.33 -4.85 -11.52
N TYR A 162 -13.72 -5.98 -11.16
CA TYR A 162 -12.30 -6.18 -10.92
C TYR A 162 -11.42 -5.08 -11.52
N CYS A 163 -11.01 -4.13 -10.70
CA CYS A 163 -10.03 -3.15 -11.12
C CYS A 163 -8.99 -3.02 -9.99
N SER A 164 -8.07 -3.98 -9.90
CA SER A 164 -6.76 -3.66 -9.28
C SER A 164 -6.07 -2.49 -10.01
N GLU A 165 -6.54 -2.18 -11.23
CA GLU A 165 -6.22 -1.01 -12.02
C GLU A 165 -7.07 0.24 -11.70
N GLY A 166 -8.11 0.10 -10.86
CA GLY A 166 -9.19 1.05 -10.53
C GLY A 166 -8.66 2.38 -10.09
N GLY A 167 -7.92 2.35 -9.00
CA GLY A 167 -7.26 3.53 -8.46
C GLY A 167 -6.26 4.18 -9.41
N ARG A 168 -5.68 3.43 -10.37
CA ARG A 168 -4.71 4.02 -11.30
C ARG A 168 -5.35 5.02 -12.25
N ALA A 169 -6.56 4.74 -12.73
CA ALA A 169 -7.31 5.66 -13.58
C ALA A 169 -7.55 7.02 -12.90
N TYR A 170 -7.69 6.99 -11.58
CA TYR A 170 -7.99 8.17 -10.77
C TYR A 170 -6.74 8.85 -10.20
N ARG A 171 -5.52 8.39 -10.49
CA ARG A 171 -4.30 9.14 -10.13
C ARG A 171 -4.17 10.41 -10.96
N ALA A 172 -3.50 11.42 -10.43
CA ALA A 172 -3.13 12.61 -11.19
C ALA A 172 -1.81 12.35 -11.95
N HIS A 173 -1.91 11.74 -13.14
CA HIS A 173 -0.76 11.20 -13.90
C HIS A 173 0.29 12.26 -14.31
N ILE A 174 0.00 13.57 -14.25
CA ILE A 174 1.02 14.60 -14.47
C ILE A 174 1.85 14.93 -13.22
N LEU A 175 1.38 14.54 -12.03
CA LEU A 175 1.95 14.96 -10.74
C LEU A 175 2.58 13.81 -9.96
N ILE A 176 2.05 12.60 -10.12
CA ILE A 176 2.44 11.40 -9.39
C ILE A 176 2.63 10.22 -10.33
N ASP A 177 3.38 9.23 -9.84
CA ASP A 177 3.65 7.97 -10.54
C ASP A 177 2.33 7.21 -10.80
N ASP A 178 2.27 6.49 -11.93
CA ASP A 178 1.09 5.70 -12.30
C ASP A 178 0.92 4.46 -11.42
N TYR A 179 1.93 4.11 -10.61
CA TYR A 179 1.96 2.99 -9.69
C TYR A 179 1.86 3.41 -8.22
N GLY A 180 1.21 2.58 -7.40
CA GLY A 180 0.94 2.93 -5.99
C GLY A 180 2.22 3.09 -5.18
N ALA A 181 3.20 2.20 -5.38
CA ALA A 181 4.49 2.30 -4.71
C ALA A 181 5.27 3.56 -5.10
N GLY A 182 5.19 4.00 -6.36
CA GLY A 182 5.80 5.26 -6.80
C GLY A 182 5.12 6.48 -6.17
N THR A 183 3.79 6.47 -6.08
CA THR A 183 3.03 7.51 -5.38
C THR A 183 3.41 7.57 -3.89
N ALA A 184 3.51 6.42 -3.23
CA ALA A 184 3.93 6.33 -1.84
C ALA A 184 5.35 6.85 -1.65
N ALA A 185 6.29 6.47 -2.51
CA ALA A 185 7.67 6.96 -2.46
C ALA A 185 7.74 8.49 -2.63
N ALA A 186 6.97 9.06 -3.57
CA ALA A 186 6.87 10.50 -3.72
C ALA A 186 6.34 11.19 -2.44
N TRP A 187 5.31 10.61 -1.81
CA TRP A 187 4.75 11.12 -0.55
C TRP A 187 5.77 11.10 0.59
N TYR A 188 6.50 10.00 0.78
CA TYR A 188 7.54 9.93 1.80
C TYR A 188 8.71 10.86 1.53
N ASN A 189 9.14 11.02 0.27
CA ASN A 189 10.19 11.97 -0.08
C ASN A 189 9.80 13.41 0.30
N ASP A 190 8.56 13.80 0.00
CA ASP A 190 8.05 15.11 0.39
C ASP A 190 7.92 15.25 1.91
N LEU A 191 7.48 14.19 2.59
CA LEU A 191 7.40 14.20 4.06
C LEU A 191 8.78 14.40 4.71
N MET A 192 9.81 13.71 4.22
CA MET A 192 11.17 13.86 4.76
C MET A 192 11.71 15.28 4.55
N ILE A 193 11.36 15.94 3.45
CA ILE A 193 11.66 17.38 3.25
C ILE A 193 10.97 18.22 4.32
N LEU A 194 9.70 17.95 4.64
CA LEU A 194 8.98 18.66 5.70
C LEU A 194 9.49 18.33 7.11
N PHE A 195 10.18 17.21 7.31
CA PHE A 195 10.80 16.83 8.59
C PHE A 195 12.21 17.42 8.78
N SER A 196 12.81 18.03 7.75
CA SER A 196 14.09 18.75 7.87
C SER A 196 13.94 20.00 8.74
N ASP A 197 14.98 20.40 9.46
CA ASP A 197 15.03 21.66 10.20
C ASP A 197 15.47 22.87 9.36
N ASP A 198 15.71 22.68 8.05
CA ASP A 198 16.07 23.75 7.09
C ASP A 198 14.95 24.81 6.89
N HIS A 199 13.72 24.49 7.29
CA HIS A 199 12.54 25.34 7.09
C HIS A 199 11.78 25.57 8.38
N THR A 200 11.29 26.79 8.54
CA THR A 200 10.30 27.15 9.56
C THR A 200 8.95 26.48 9.29
N ILE A 201 8.07 26.43 10.29
CA ILE A 201 6.73 25.89 10.10
C ILE A 201 5.92 26.76 9.12
N GLU A 202 6.15 28.07 9.12
CA GLU A 202 5.50 29.03 8.23
C GLU A 202 5.85 28.78 6.75
N GLU A 203 7.13 28.49 6.46
CA GLU A 203 7.58 28.16 5.10
C GLU A 203 6.97 26.83 4.62
N LYS A 204 6.91 25.82 5.51
CA LYS A 204 6.33 24.50 5.20
C LYS A 204 4.81 24.51 5.07
N GLN A 205 4.13 25.47 5.70
CA GLN A 205 2.69 25.44 5.93
C GLN A 205 1.85 25.16 4.66
N PRO A 206 2.10 25.78 3.49
CA PRO A 206 1.30 25.49 2.29
C PRO A 206 1.46 24.03 1.82
N ALA A 207 2.68 23.53 1.80
CA ALA A 207 2.99 22.16 1.41
C ALA A 207 2.39 21.14 2.38
N LEU A 208 2.56 21.37 3.69
CA LEU A 208 1.97 20.54 4.75
C LEU A 208 0.44 20.53 4.64
N THR A 209 -0.19 21.68 4.47
CA THR A 209 -1.65 21.78 4.35
C THR A 209 -2.18 20.97 3.16
N ALA A 210 -1.47 20.97 2.04
CA ALA A 210 -1.84 20.15 0.88
C ALA A 210 -1.73 18.64 1.17
N MET A 211 -0.68 18.20 1.85
CA MET A 211 -0.53 16.79 2.27
C MET A 211 -1.58 16.38 3.30
N LEU A 212 -1.93 17.25 4.24
CA LEU A 212 -3.01 17.02 5.21
C LEU A 212 -4.38 16.95 4.54
N ALA A 213 -4.66 17.79 3.55
CA ALA A 213 -5.89 17.72 2.77
C ALA A 213 -6.01 16.38 2.01
N TYR A 214 -4.92 15.89 1.43
CA TYR A 214 -4.87 14.57 0.80
C TYR A 214 -5.13 13.44 1.82
N GLY A 215 -4.53 13.53 3.01
CA GLY A 215 -4.81 12.61 4.13
C GLY A 215 -6.27 12.67 4.60
N LEU A 216 -6.86 13.86 4.66
CA LEU A 216 -8.25 14.08 5.06
C LEU A 216 -9.24 13.47 4.06
N ASP A 217 -8.97 13.61 2.76
CA ASP A 217 -9.79 12.96 1.73
C ASP A 217 -9.76 11.44 1.88
N LEU A 218 -8.57 10.85 2.07
CA LEU A 218 -8.40 9.42 2.28
C LEU A 218 -9.11 8.96 3.57
N TYR A 219 -8.98 9.72 4.66
CA TYR A 219 -9.65 9.40 5.92
C TYR A 219 -11.16 9.32 5.75
N HIS A 220 -11.79 10.37 5.21
CA HIS A 220 -13.24 10.40 5.08
C HIS A 220 -13.79 9.44 4.02
N ALA A 221 -12.99 9.07 3.02
CA ALA A 221 -13.44 8.11 2.02
C ALA A 221 -13.34 6.65 2.50
N MET A 222 -12.34 6.32 3.31
CA MET A 222 -12.03 4.94 3.72
C MET A 222 -12.47 4.62 5.16
N TYR A 223 -12.13 5.48 6.12
CA TYR A 223 -12.21 5.18 7.55
C TYR A 223 -13.39 5.84 8.28
N ASP A 224 -14.01 6.85 7.66
CA ASP A 224 -15.27 7.47 8.09
C ASP A 224 -16.35 7.27 7.02
N ALA A 225 -16.42 6.03 6.52
CA ALA A 225 -17.45 5.62 5.57
C ALA A 225 -18.83 5.57 6.26
N PRO A 226 -19.95 5.71 5.51
CA PRO A 226 -21.28 5.56 6.06
C PRO A 226 -21.44 4.21 6.79
N PRO A 227 -22.32 4.13 7.82
CA PRO A 227 -22.64 2.87 8.47
C PRO A 227 -22.97 1.77 7.44
N ASP A 228 -22.56 0.54 7.74
CA ASP A 228 -22.74 -0.65 6.89
C ASP A 228 -22.01 -0.58 5.52
N THR A 229 -21.13 0.41 5.31
CA THR A 229 -20.28 0.51 4.12
C THR A 229 -18.85 0.09 4.46
N GLU A 230 -18.47 -1.12 4.05
CA GLU A 230 -17.09 -1.58 4.15
C GLU A 230 -16.32 -1.24 2.87
N ARG A 231 -15.28 -0.42 3.05
CA ARG A 231 -14.41 0.07 1.98
C ARG A 231 -13.11 -0.73 1.93
N TYR A 232 -12.56 -0.88 0.73
CA TYR A 232 -11.22 -1.44 0.56
C TYR A 232 -10.52 -0.95 -0.70
N TRP A 233 -9.19 -1.01 -0.71
CA TRP A 233 -8.36 -0.60 -1.85
C TRP A 233 -8.11 -1.71 -2.88
N GLY A 234 -8.48 -2.95 -2.55
CA GLY A 234 -8.21 -4.14 -3.36
C GLY A 234 -6.87 -4.79 -3.01
N THR A 235 -6.61 -5.95 -3.61
CA THR A 235 -5.30 -6.62 -3.54
C THR A 235 -4.39 -6.18 -4.65
N GLY A 236 -3.08 -6.26 -4.44
CA GLY A 236 -2.14 -6.14 -5.55
C GLY A 236 -0.72 -5.81 -5.16
N ALA A 237 -0.25 -6.34 -4.03
CA ALA A 237 1.05 -6.02 -3.44
C ALA A 237 1.42 -4.52 -3.48
N THR A 238 2.13 -4.07 -4.52
CA THR A 238 2.59 -2.70 -4.69
C THR A 238 1.66 -1.77 -5.47
N GLN A 239 0.43 -2.20 -5.78
CA GLN A 239 -0.53 -1.41 -6.54
C GLN A 239 -1.25 -0.32 -5.73
N HIS A 240 -1.44 -0.54 -4.43
CA HIS A 240 -2.19 0.36 -3.54
C HIS A 240 -1.47 0.87 -2.27
N PRO A 241 -0.14 0.81 -2.09
CA PRO A 241 0.48 1.48 -0.95
C PRO A 241 0.36 3.01 -1.05
N GLY A 242 0.68 3.70 0.03
CA GLY A 242 0.59 5.16 0.18
C GLY A 242 -0.82 5.65 0.47
N LYS A 243 -1.67 4.80 1.06
CA LYS A 243 -3.08 5.14 1.36
C LYS A 243 -3.37 5.25 2.84
N PHE A 244 -2.55 4.62 3.67
CA PHE A 244 -2.71 4.64 5.12
C PHE A 244 -1.87 5.72 5.80
N MET A 245 -0.61 5.92 5.37
CA MET A 245 0.24 6.92 6.01
C MET A 245 -0.23 8.38 5.90
N PRO A 246 -0.84 8.84 4.79
CA PRO A 246 -1.41 10.18 4.74
C PRO A 246 -2.48 10.48 5.81
N PRO A 247 -3.53 9.64 6.01
CA PRO A 247 -4.47 9.86 7.12
C PRO A 247 -3.83 9.64 8.50
N VAL A 248 -2.82 8.77 8.64
CA VAL A 248 -2.08 8.63 9.90
C VAL A 248 -1.31 9.91 10.26
N LEU A 249 -0.62 10.55 9.30
CA LEU A 249 0.05 11.83 9.53
C LEU A 249 -0.95 12.92 9.93
N LEU A 250 -2.10 12.98 9.26
CA LEU A 250 -3.20 13.86 9.64
C LEU A 250 -3.59 13.64 11.10
N ALA A 251 -3.94 12.40 11.45
CA ALA A 251 -4.39 12.04 12.79
C ALA A 251 -3.33 12.29 13.87
N ALA A 252 -2.06 12.05 13.57
CA ALA A 252 -0.94 12.26 14.48
C ALA A 252 -0.77 13.75 14.86
N LEU A 253 -1.05 14.65 13.92
CA LEU A 253 -1.01 16.09 14.15
C LEU A 253 -2.33 16.65 14.69
N MET A 254 -3.47 15.99 14.52
CA MET A 254 -4.74 16.47 15.05
C MET A 254 -4.78 16.42 16.59
N ILE A 255 -5.43 17.44 17.17
CA ILE A 255 -5.73 17.47 18.61
C ILE A 255 -6.90 16.54 18.93
N ASP A 256 -7.85 16.40 18.00
CA ASP A 256 -8.99 15.50 18.08
C ASP A 256 -8.55 14.03 18.06
N PRO A 257 -8.73 13.27 19.18
CA PRO A 257 -8.25 11.90 19.27
C PRO A 257 -9.07 10.90 18.46
N GLU A 258 -10.25 11.28 17.95
CA GLU A 258 -11.13 10.35 17.22
C GLU A 258 -10.47 9.82 15.94
N TYR A 259 -9.72 10.65 15.22
CA TYR A 259 -9.00 10.23 14.01
C TYR A 259 -7.97 9.14 14.31
N ALA A 260 -7.20 9.35 15.37
CA ALA A 260 -6.21 8.39 15.82
C ALA A 260 -6.87 7.08 16.27
N ALA A 261 -7.97 7.15 17.03
CA ALA A 261 -8.70 5.97 17.51
C ALA A 261 -9.27 5.12 16.36
N SER A 262 -9.85 5.76 15.33
CA SER A 262 -10.36 5.06 14.14
C SER A 262 -9.26 4.33 13.37
N LEU A 263 -8.10 4.99 13.18
CA LEU A 263 -6.98 4.39 12.46
C LEU A 263 -6.29 3.27 13.25
N LYS A 264 -6.20 3.39 14.58
CA LYS A 264 -5.73 2.29 15.48
C LYS A 264 -6.63 1.06 15.37
N THR A 265 -7.94 1.28 15.27
CA THR A 265 -8.89 0.19 15.06
C THR A 265 -8.66 -0.47 13.69
N ALA A 266 -8.47 0.33 12.64
CA ALA A 266 -8.17 -0.19 11.32
C ALA A 266 -6.86 -1.00 11.28
N SER A 267 -5.82 -0.59 12.03
CA SER A 267 -4.56 -1.34 12.09
C SER A 267 -4.64 -2.61 12.92
N SER A 268 -5.44 -2.65 14.00
CA SER A 268 -5.62 -3.86 14.82
C SER A 268 -6.43 -4.95 14.12
N HIS A 269 -7.21 -4.60 13.10
CA HIS A 269 -8.08 -5.50 12.35
C HIS A 269 -7.58 -5.75 10.91
N ILE A 270 -6.29 -5.52 10.63
CA ILE A 270 -5.70 -5.66 9.28
C ILE A 270 -5.91 -7.03 8.62
N HIS A 271 -6.10 -8.08 9.43
CA HIS A 271 -6.25 -9.47 8.98
C HIS A 271 -7.67 -10.03 9.21
N ASP A 272 -8.59 -9.23 9.74
CA ASP A 272 -9.93 -9.68 10.15
C ASP A 272 -10.89 -9.87 8.97
N THR A 273 -10.80 -8.98 7.98
CA THR A 273 -11.50 -9.16 6.70
C THR A 273 -10.52 -9.06 5.55
N LEU A 274 -10.78 -9.86 4.52
CA LEU A 274 -10.01 -9.84 3.29
C LEU A 274 -10.16 -8.43 2.67
N TYR A 275 -9.10 -7.62 2.78
CA TYR A 275 -8.84 -6.36 2.06
C TYR A 275 -9.20 -5.02 2.72
N THR A 276 -9.79 -4.99 3.91
CA THR A 276 -10.11 -3.70 4.56
C THR A 276 -8.93 -3.02 5.25
N GLY A 277 -7.91 -3.81 5.61
CA GLY A 277 -6.71 -3.31 6.26
C GLY A 277 -5.78 -2.51 5.34
N PRO A 278 -4.94 -1.61 5.91
CA PRO A 278 -3.79 -1.04 5.23
C PRO A 278 -2.91 -2.09 4.55
N LEU A 279 -2.74 -1.98 3.23
CA LEU A 279 -2.04 -2.99 2.42
C LEU A 279 -0.57 -3.16 2.85
N GLU A 280 0.10 -2.07 3.24
CA GLU A 280 1.49 -2.09 3.71
C GLU A 280 1.69 -2.93 4.97
N LEU A 281 0.66 -2.95 5.85
CA LEU A 281 0.64 -3.73 7.09
C LEU A 281 0.23 -5.18 6.82
N ALA A 282 -0.82 -5.37 6.02
CA ALA A 282 -1.39 -6.68 5.69
C ALA A 282 -0.42 -7.63 4.97
N GLN A 283 0.65 -7.09 4.38
CA GLN A 283 1.70 -7.88 3.73
C GLN A 283 2.75 -8.46 4.67
N VAL A 284 2.75 -8.04 5.94
CA VAL A 284 3.68 -8.56 6.93
C VAL A 284 2.88 -9.36 7.93
N HIS A 285 3.24 -10.63 8.11
CA HIS A 285 2.54 -11.57 8.96
C HIS A 285 3.40 -11.94 10.15
N GLU A 286 2.76 -12.24 11.26
CA GLU A 286 3.40 -13.01 12.32
C GLU A 286 3.76 -14.39 11.76
N GLY A 287 5.05 -14.69 11.73
CA GLY A 287 5.57 -16.01 11.36
C GLY A 287 5.97 -16.81 12.59
N ILE A 288 6.19 -18.11 12.41
CA ILE A 288 6.57 -19.03 13.49
C ILE A 288 7.87 -18.62 14.17
N ASN A 289 8.83 -18.18 13.37
CA ASN A 289 10.14 -17.72 13.83
C ASN A 289 10.31 -16.20 13.59
N GLY A 290 9.21 -15.46 13.77
CA GLY A 290 9.10 -14.02 13.60
C GLY A 290 8.64 -13.57 12.20
N PRO A 291 8.57 -12.25 11.94
CA PRO A 291 7.76 -11.73 10.85
C PRO A 291 8.25 -12.07 9.44
N VAL A 292 7.29 -12.43 8.59
CA VAL A 292 7.51 -12.84 7.19
C VAL A 292 6.60 -12.08 6.24
N TRP A 293 7.07 -11.87 5.03
CA TRP A 293 6.34 -11.11 4.01
C TRP A 293 5.46 -11.99 3.11
N GLY A 294 4.31 -11.46 2.74
CA GLY A 294 3.43 -11.99 1.70
C GLY A 294 2.06 -11.32 1.74
N ASP A 295 1.49 -11.07 0.58
CA ASP A 295 0.15 -10.55 0.41
C ASP A 295 -0.90 -11.60 0.80
N ILE A 296 -2.01 -11.14 1.37
CA ILE A 296 -3.12 -11.99 1.77
C ILE A 296 -3.83 -12.47 0.51
N PRO A 297 -4.05 -13.78 0.32
CA PRO A 297 -4.68 -14.28 -0.89
C PRO A 297 -6.14 -13.82 -0.95
N ALA A 298 -6.45 -13.09 -2.03
CA ALA A 298 -7.69 -13.18 -2.85
C ALA A 298 -8.87 -13.95 -2.22
N LEU A 299 -8.61 -15.24 -2.10
CA LEU A 299 -9.56 -16.33 -2.05
C LEU A 299 -9.00 -17.43 -1.14
N GLY A 300 -8.48 -17.04 0.04
CA GLY A 300 -7.82 -17.89 1.04
C GLY A 300 -8.70 -19.01 1.64
N GLY A 301 -9.20 -19.91 0.81
CA GLY A 301 -9.72 -21.22 1.18
C GLY A 301 -8.66 -22.31 1.01
N VAL A 302 -9.09 -23.57 1.01
CA VAL A 302 -8.23 -24.77 0.83
C VAL A 302 -7.29 -24.68 -0.39
N ASN A 303 -7.71 -23.97 -1.43
CA ASN A 303 -6.95 -23.78 -2.66
C ASN A 303 -5.69 -22.91 -2.49
N PHE A 304 -5.58 -22.13 -1.41
CA PHE A 304 -4.41 -21.29 -1.17
C PHE A 304 -3.12 -22.11 -1.00
N GLN A 305 -3.14 -23.12 -0.13
CA GLN A 305 -1.98 -24.01 0.05
C GLN A 305 -1.63 -24.72 -1.26
N GLY A 306 -2.63 -25.24 -1.96
CA GLY A 306 -2.42 -25.86 -3.27
C GLY A 306 -1.82 -24.89 -4.29
N SER A 307 -2.24 -23.61 -4.30
CA SER A 307 -1.68 -22.57 -5.17
C SER A 307 -0.22 -22.30 -4.83
N TYR A 308 0.10 -22.23 -3.54
CA TYR A 308 1.46 -22.09 -3.04
C TYR A 308 2.36 -23.21 -3.55
N TRP A 309 1.96 -24.45 -3.31
CA TRP A 309 2.73 -25.62 -3.73
C TRP A 309 2.81 -25.75 -5.26
N ALA A 310 1.75 -25.40 -5.99
CA ALA A 310 1.76 -25.41 -7.46
C ALA A 310 2.75 -24.37 -8.02
N ASN A 311 2.78 -23.17 -7.44
CA ASN A 311 3.71 -22.12 -7.84
C ASN A 311 5.16 -22.52 -7.55
N LEU A 312 5.42 -23.08 -6.37
CA LEU A 312 6.74 -23.58 -5.98
C LEU A 312 7.20 -24.74 -6.87
N LEU A 313 6.34 -25.73 -7.15
CA LEU A 313 6.62 -26.84 -8.05
C LEU A 313 6.97 -26.34 -9.45
N LYS A 314 6.13 -25.46 -10.02
CA LYS A 314 6.29 -25.02 -11.42
C LYS A 314 7.46 -24.05 -11.61
N SER A 315 7.83 -23.26 -10.58
CA SER A 315 8.96 -22.35 -10.70
C SER A 315 10.32 -23.05 -10.73
N GLN A 316 10.43 -24.24 -10.12
CA GLN A 316 11.68 -25.00 -10.04
C GLN A 316 12.85 -24.19 -9.44
N CYS A 317 12.56 -23.27 -8.51
CA CYS A 317 13.58 -22.46 -7.83
C CYS A 317 13.89 -22.91 -6.39
N TYR A 318 13.25 -23.98 -5.91
CA TYR A 318 13.50 -24.55 -4.58
C TYR A 318 14.78 -25.40 -4.56
N ASP A 319 15.31 -25.65 -3.37
CA ASP A 319 16.56 -26.41 -3.20
C ASP A 319 16.39 -27.87 -3.63
N GLY A 320 17.29 -28.34 -4.51
CA GLY A 320 17.20 -29.69 -5.07
C GLY A 320 16.26 -29.85 -6.26
N ALA A 321 15.65 -28.77 -6.75
CA ALA A 321 14.96 -28.77 -8.05
C ALA A 321 15.91 -29.21 -9.17
N ILE A 322 15.39 -29.96 -10.14
CA ILE A 322 16.16 -30.47 -11.30
C ILE A 322 15.90 -29.65 -12.58
N GLY A 323 14.84 -28.84 -12.59
CA GLY A 323 14.49 -27.96 -13.71
C GLY A 323 15.22 -26.61 -13.67
N THR A 324 15.00 -25.81 -14.71
CA THR A 324 15.48 -24.42 -14.75
C THR A 324 14.59 -23.53 -13.89
N CYS A 325 15.18 -22.86 -12.91
CA CYS A 325 14.47 -21.89 -12.09
C CYS A 325 13.86 -20.74 -12.93
N ASN A 326 12.55 -20.52 -12.78
CA ASN A 326 11.79 -19.42 -13.36
C ASN A 326 10.87 -18.78 -12.32
N ALA A 327 11.36 -17.71 -11.68
CA ALA A 327 10.63 -16.96 -10.67
C ALA A 327 9.43 -16.15 -11.22
N ALA A 328 9.26 -16.05 -12.55
CA ALA A 328 8.16 -15.30 -13.16
C ALA A 328 6.85 -16.11 -13.27
N ILE A 329 6.91 -17.41 -13.02
CA ILE A 329 5.72 -18.29 -12.98
C ILE A 329 4.87 -17.92 -11.76
N GLY A 330 3.55 -18.12 -11.85
CA GLY A 330 2.66 -18.08 -10.68
C GLY A 330 2.46 -16.69 -10.07
N SER A 331 1.95 -16.70 -8.83
CA SER A 331 1.65 -15.47 -8.09
C SER A 331 2.88 -14.93 -7.39
N LYS A 332 3.20 -13.67 -7.65
CA LYS A 332 4.43 -13.00 -7.21
C LYS A 332 4.33 -12.32 -5.85
N ASN A 333 3.17 -12.41 -5.21
CA ASN A 333 2.88 -11.71 -3.96
C ASN A 333 2.57 -12.67 -2.80
N MET A 334 2.60 -13.97 -3.02
CA MET A 334 1.90 -14.88 -2.12
C MET A 334 2.67 -15.19 -0.83
N PHE A 335 1.96 -15.15 0.29
CA PHE A 335 2.44 -15.57 1.61
C PHE A 335 2.75 -17.07 1.70
N ASP A 336 3.70 -17.45 2.56
CA ASP A 336 3.93 -18.85 2.93
C ASP A 336 2.86 -19.32 3.93
N PRO A 337 1.95 -20.24 3.57
CA PRO A 337 0.84 -20.66 4.44
C PRO A 337 1.28 -21.22 5.80
N TYR A 338 2.56 -21.56 5.95
CA TYR A 338 3.13 -22.11 7.17
C TYR A 338 3.90 -21.08 8.01
N GLY A 339 4.08 -19.84 7.51
CA GLY A 339 4.70 -18.74 8.25
C GLY A 339 6.19 -18.91 8.51
N TYR A 340 6.91 -19.74 7.74
CA TYR A 340 8.36 -19.93 7.91
C TYR A 340 9.19 -19.04 6.99
N ILE A 341 8.66 -18.75 5.78
CA ILE A 341 9.43 -18.17 4.68
C ILE A 341 8.82 -16.85 4.20
N ASP A 342 9.68 -15.88 3.91
CA ASP A 342 9.31 -14.71 3.10
C ASP A 342 8.83 -15.15 1.70
N GLY A 343 7.71 -14.58 1.23
CA GLY A 343 7.21 -14.82 -0.11
C GLY A 343 8.07 -14.22 -1.24
N PRO A 344 7.71 -14.48 -2.51
CA PRO A 344 6.70 -15.46 -2.95
C PRO A 344 7.25 -16.91 -3.04
N PRO A 345 6.39 -17.94 -3.11
CA PRO A 345 6.81 -19.36 -3.29
C PRO A 345 7.64 -19.61 -4.53
N ASN A 346 7.50 -18.78 -5.56
CA ASN A 346 8.22 -18.99 -6.80
C ASN A 346 9.72 -18.76 -6.62
N LYS A 347 10.09 -17.79 -5.77
CA LYS A 347 11.45 -17.53 -5.28
C LYS A 347 11.39 -16.42 -4.20
N PRO A 348 11.59 -16.75 -2.92
CA PRO A 348 11.63 -15.77 -1.82
C PRO A 348 12.55 -14.58 -2.10
N GLY A 349 12.14 -13.38 -1.67
CA GLY A 349 12.94 -12.16 -1.84
C GLY A 349 12.93 -11.56 -3.24
N THR A 350 12.00 -11.98 -4.11
CA THR A 350 11.90 -11.46 -5.48
C THR A 350 10.58 -10.76 -5.76
N SER A 351 10.46 -10.17 -6.95
CA SER A 351 9.23 -9.57 -7.46
C SER A 351 8.67 -8.49 -6.52
N TYR A 352 7.46 -8.69 -5.97
CA TYR A 352 6.76 -7.65 -5.24
C TYR A 352 7.31 -7.39 -3.84
N LEU A 353 8.08 -8.31 -3.27
CA LEU A 353 8.71 -8.11 -1.98
C LEU A 353 9.69 -6.92 -2.05
N GLY A 354 10.58 -6.90 -3.05
CA GLY A 354 11.54 -5.81 -3.23
C GLY A 354 10.88 -4.46 -3.49
N SER A 355 9.79 -4.42 -4.26
CA SER A 355 9.06 -3.18 -4.51
C SER A 355 8.20 -2.71 -3.32
N SER A 356 7.80 -3.62 -2.42
CA SER A 356 7.07 -3.25 -1.20
C SER A 356 8.02 -2.74 -0.12
N LEU A 357 9.25 -3.26 -0.09
CA LEU A 357 10.23 -2.96 0.95
C LEU A 357 10.58 -1.48 1.04
N GLY A 358 10.71 -0.75 -0.07
CA GLY A 358 11.04 0.67 -0.04
C GLY A 358 9.96 1.52 0.64
N VAL A 359 8.69 1.21 0.36
CA VAL A 359 7.53 1.84 0.98
C VAL A 359 7.44 1.46 2.46
N GLN A 360 7.55 0.17 2.79
CA GLN A 360 7.49 -0.33 4.16
C GLN A 360 8.60 0.24 5.04
N ARG A 361 9.83 0.32 4.51
CA ARG A 361 10.95 0.99 5.18
C ARG A 361 10.67 2.47 5.45
N SER A 362 10.03 3.15 4.50
CA SER A 362 9.68 4.56 4.64
C SER A 362 8.57 4.79 5.68
N MET A 363 7.62 3.85 5.76
CA MET A 363 6.60 3.83 6.81
C MET A 363 7.24 3.68 8.20
N VAL A 364 8.11 2.68 8.38
CA VAL A 364 8.81 2.43 9.66
C VAL A 364 9.72 3.58 10.04
N ALA A 365 10.44 4.17 9.08
CA ALA A 365 11.23 5.37 9.32
C ALA A 365 10.37 6.52 9.85
N THR A 366 9.15 6.70 9.33
CA THR A 366 8.22 7.72 9.80
C THR A 366 7.75 7.41 11.23
N MET A 367 7.45 6.15 11.55
CA MET A 367 7.13 5.71 12.91
C MET A 367 8.27 5.99 13.91
N PHE A 368 9.53 5.77 13.51
CA PHE A 368 10.68 6.09 14.36
C PHE A 368 10.89 7.59 14.54
N LEU A 369 10.59 8.41 13.53
CA LEU A 369 10.79 9.85 13.59
C LEU A 369 9.67 10.59 14.35
N MET A 370 8.47 10.02 14.41
CA MET A 370 7.27 10.64 14.98
C MET A 370 6.49 9.64 15.87
N PRO A 371 6.58 9.75 17.21
CA PRO A 371 5.95 8.79 18.12
C PRO A 371 4.45 8.61 17.96
N GLU A 372 3.73 9.69 17.69
CA GLU A 372 2.28 9.66 17.51
C GLU A 372 1.87 8.83 16.29
N VAL A 373 2.68 8.84 15.22
CA VAL A 373 2.49 7.96 14.07
C VAL A 373 2.65 6.50 14.49
N CYS A 374 3.68 6.20 15.28
CA CYS A 374 3.93 4.85 15.76
C CYS A 374 2.78 4.31 16.61
N GLU A 375 2.28 5.12 17.53
CA GLU A 375 1.14 4.75 18.38
C GLU A 375 -0.16 4.54 17.59
N ILE A 376 -0.34 5.24 16.48
CA ILE A 376 -1.51 5.08 15.60
C ILE A 376 -1.38 3.81 14.75
N VAL A 377 -0.20 3.58 14.16
CA VAL A 377 0.05 2.37 13.37
C VAL A 377 -0.01 1.13 14.26
N ASN A 378 0.64 1.16 15.42
CA ASN A 378 0.62 0.10 16.44
C ASN A 378 0.81 -1.32 15.87
N TYR A 379 1.85 -1.50 15.05
CA TYR A 379 2.12 -2.78 14.39
C TYR A 379 3.61 -3.10 14.37
N ASP A 380 4.09 -3.70 15.46
CA ASP A 380 5.51 -3.99 15.68
C ASP A 380 6.07 -4.99 14.68
N GLN A 381 5.26 -5.91 14.17
CA GLN A 381 5.68 -6.91 13.18
C GLN A 381 6.25 -6.25 11.92
N LEU A 382 5.72 -5.10 11.50
CA LEU A 382 6.28 -4.35 10.38
C LEU A 382 7.66 -3.78 10.72
N ALA A 383 7.83 -3.20 11.91
CA ALA A 383 9.12 -2.68 12.36
C ALA A 383 10.14 -3.82 12.45
N GLU A 384 9.81 -4.92 13.13
CA GLU A 384 10.62 -6.13 13.23
C GLU A 384 10.97 -6.71 11.85
N TYR A 385 10.02 -6.76 10.92
CA TYR A 385 10.24 -7.24 9.55
C TYR A 385 11.22 -6.36 8.78
N VAL A 386 10.98 -5.05 8.71
CA VAL A 386 11.84 -4.10 7.98
C VAL A 386 13.24 -4.13 8.58
N ASP A 387 13.31 -4.14 9.91
CA ASP A 387 14.55 -4.27 10.65
C ASP A 387 15.33 -5.53 10.25
N ARG A 388 14.67 -6.70 10.34
CA ARG A 388 15.25 -7.99 9.99
C ARG A 388 15.73 -8.00 8.55
N ILE A 389 14.88 -7.64 7.60
CA ILE A 389 15.20 -7.84 6.19
C ILE A 389 16.32 -6.92 5.71
N MET A 390 16.42 -5.71 6.28
CA MET A 390 17.53 -4.80 5.99
C MET A 390 18.85 -5.32 6.57
N ASN A 391 18.85 -5.88 7.80
CA ASN A 391 20.08 -6.27 8.50
C ASN A 391 20.52 -7.71 8.25
N TYR A 392 19.59 -8.63 8.01
CA TYR A 392 19.86 -10.06 7.85
C TYR A 392 19.47 -10.57 6.46
N GLY A 393 18.48 -9.97 5.79
CA GLY A 393 18.04 -10.41 4.46
C GLY A 393 16.78 -11.29 4.51
N VAL A 394 16.52 -12.01 3.42
CA VAL A 394 15.36 -12.90 3.26
C VAL A 394 15.40 -14.02 4.29
N LYS A 395 14.26 -14.33 4.91
CA LYS A 395 14.11 -15.43 5.87
C LYS A 395 13.54 -16.65 5.17
N THR A 396 14.31 -17.73 5.20
CA THR A 396 13.93 -19.06 4.69
C THR A 396 14.48 -20.20 5.54
N ALA A 397 15.39 -19.92 6.48
CA ALA A 397 15.92 -20.87 7.45
C ALA A 397 14.82 -21.41 8.39
N ASP A 398 15.11 -22.57 8.97
CA ASP A 398 14.24 -23.30 9.90
C ASP A 398 12.88 -23.72 9.32
N ASP A 399 12.73 -23.70 7.99
CA ASP A 399 11.58 -24.27 7.30
C ASP A 399 11.61 -25.81 7.41
N PRO A 400 10.68 -26.44 8.15
CA PRO A 400 10.66 -27.89 8.27
C PRO A 400 10.03 -28.56 7.05
N CYS A 401 9.38 -27.80 6.17
CA CYS A 401 8.61 -28.35 5.06
C CYS A 401 9.53 -28.99 4.01
N VAL A 402 9.07 -30.13 3.50
CA VAL A 402 9.80 -30.92 2.52
C VAL A 402 9.60 -30.35 1.10
N THR A 403 10.70 -30.26 0.34
CA THR A 403 10.71 -29.85 -1.08
C THR A 403 9.88 -30.80 -1.94
N PRO A 404 9.36 -30.36 -3.10
CA PRO A 404 8.70 -31.27 -4.01
C PRO A 404 9.52 -32.49 -4.40
N ASP A 405 8.84 -33.61 -4.59
CA ASP A 405 9.45 -34.88 -4.98
C ASP A 405 9.93 -34.83 -6.43
N SER A 406 11.21 -35.14 -6.66
CA SER A 406 11.82 -35.07 -7.99
C SER A 406 11.26 -36.07 -9.00
N ARG A 407 10.44 -37.04 -8.56
CA ARG A 407 9.72 -37.99 -9.42
C ARG A 407 8.36 -37.47 -9.90
N GLU A 408 7.92 -36.32 -9.40
CA GLU A 408 6.63 -35.74 -9.80
C GLU A 408 6.65 -35.30 -11.27
N ASP A 409 5.51 -35.38 -11.94
CA ASP A 409 5.35 -34.84 -13.28
C ASP A 409 5.13 -33.32 -13.20
N PHE A 410 6.20 -32.54 -13.35
CA PHE A 410 6.15 -31.08 -13.24
C PHE A 410 5.26 -30.38 -14.28
N VAL A 411 4.89 -31.08 -15.36
CA VAL A 411 4.01 -30.54 -16.40
C VAL A 411 2.56 -30.76 -16.03
N ASN A 412 2.21 -31.97 -15.58
CA ASN A 412 0.82 -32.37 -15.39
C ASN A 412 0.34 -32.30 -13.93
N CYS A 413 1.22 -32.43 -12.94
CA CYS A 413 0.83 -32.29 -11.54
C CYS A 413 0.40 -30.85 -11.23
N ASP A 414 -0.83 -30.71 -10.73
CA ASP A 414 -1.41 -29.44 -10.32
C ASP A 414 -1.88 -29.51 -8.86
N PRO A 415 -0.99 -29.20 -7.88
CA PRO A 415 -1.33 -29.19 -6.46
C PRO A 415 -2.50 -28.24 -6.13
N TYR A 416 -2.71 -27.20 -6.93
CA TYR A 416 -3.81 -26.25 -6.78
C TYR A 416 -5.18 -26.90 -6.93
N ARG A 417 -5.32 -27.80 -7.92
CA ARG A 417 -6.55 -28.56 -8.17
C ARG A 417 -6.50 -29.96 -7.55
N ASN A 418 -5.39 -30.31 -6.94
CA ASN A 418 -5.06 -31.66 -6.48
C ASN A 418 -5.28 -32.73 -7.59
N THR A 419 -4.81 -32.44 -8.80
CA THR A 419 -4.97 -33.33 -9.97
C THR A 419 -3.62 -33.79 -10.51
N ALA A 420 -3.57 -35.07 -10.91
CA ALA A 420 -2.41 -35.69 -11.57
C ALA A 420 -1.08 -35.63 -10.79
N CYS A 421 -1.12 -35.41 -9.48
CA CYS A 421 0.05 -35.50 -8.61
C CYS A 421 0.14 -36.89 -7.97
N LEU A 422 1.25 -37.59 -8.19
CA LEU A 422 1.45 -38.95 -7.66
C LEU A 422 1.95 -38.93 -6.21
N TYR A 423 2.73 -37.91 -5.84
CA TYR A 423 3.47 -37.85 -4.57
C TYR A 423 3.08 -36.66 -3.67
N TYR A 424 2.34 -35.68 -4.19
CA TYR A 424 1.78 -34.59 -3.38
C TYR A 424 0.85 -35.13 -2.28
N GLY A 425 1.05 -34.67 -1.05
CA GLY A 425 0.37 -35.17 0.14
C GLY A 425 0.85 -36.55 0.64
N LYS A 426 1.93 -37.09 0.05
CA LYS A 426 2.56 -38.35 0.49
C LYS A 426 4.02 -38.16 0.91
N THR A 427 4.82 -37.52 0.06
CA THR A 427 6.25 -37.27 0.34
C THR A 427 6.60 -35.79 0.43
N TRP A 428 5.70 -34.90 -0.03
CA TRP A 428 5.87 -33.46 -0.01
C TRP A 428 4.51 -32.75 -0.04
N GLY A 429 4.48 -31.45 0.27
CA GLY A 429 3.25 -30.68 0.25
C GLY A 429 2.47 -30.71 1.57
N SER A 430 1.15 -30.49 1.48
CA SER A 430 0.24 -30.49 2.64
C SER A 430 -0.12 -31.92 3.08
N LEU A 431 -0.17 -32.21 4.39
CA LEU A 431 -0.54 -33.53 4.93
C LEU A 431 -1.93 -33.98 4.51
N THR A 432 -2.89 -33.05 4.53
CA THR A 432 -4.27 -33.24 4.11
C THR A 432 -4.58 -32.18 3.05
N PRO A 433 -4.35 -32.45 1.75
CA PRO A 433 -4.53 -31.47 0.67
C PRO A 433 -5.91 -30.80 0.57
N SER A 434 -6.94 -31.42 1.15
CA SER A 434 -8.30 -30.88 1.21
C SER A 434 -8.56 -29.95 2.41
N ASP A 435 -7.60 -29.78 3.32
CA ASP A 435 -7.72 -28.96 4.52
C ASP A 435 -6.83 -27.71 4.41
N LYS A 436 -7.44 -26.54 4.66
CA LYS A 436 -6.81 -25.22 4.57
C LYS A 436 -5.83 -24.94 5.72
N GLN A 437 -5.94 -25.66 6.83
CA GLN A 437 -5.07 -25.55 8.01
C GLN A 437 -4.07 -26.70 8.12
N SER A 438 -4.07 -27.61 7.15
CA SER A 438 -3.18 -28.76 7.18
C SER A 438 -1.72 -28.30 7.20
N ALA A 439 -0.92 -28.89 8.07
CA ALA A 439 0.53 -28.68 8.12
C ALA A 439 1.21 -29.28 6.88
N CYS A 440 2.44 -28.85 6.62
CA CYS A 440 3.27 -29.46 5.59
C CYS A 440 3.85 -30.81 6.05
N ILE A 441 4.25 -31.64 5.09
CA ILE A 441 5.08 -32.80 5.35
C ILE A 441 6.49 -32.34 5.74
N THR A 442 7.01 -32.87 6.85
CA THR A 442 8.31 -32.46 7.42
C THR A 442 9.36 -33.57 7.43
N THR A 443 8.98 -34.82 7.16
CA THR A 443 9.91 -35.95 7.12
C THR A 443 10.35 -36.20 5.68
N PRO A 444 11.62 -35.96 5.32
CA PRO A 444 12.08 -36.18 3.96
C PRO A 444 12.10 -37.68 3.63
N THR A 445 11.92 -38.00 2.35
CA THR A 445 12.14 -39.33 1.76
C THR A 445 13.32 -39.26 0.78
N PRO A 446 14.58 -39.37 1.25
CA PRO A 446 15.75 -39.33 0.39
C PRO A 446 15.76 -40.48 -0.64
N PRO A 447 16.37 -40.30 -1.84
CA PRO A 447 17.03 -39.08 -2.33
C PRO A 447 16.06 -38.07 -2.99
N TYR A 448 14.76 -38.33 -2.97
CA TYR A 448 13.80 -37.65 -3.85
C TYR A 448 13.33 -36.30 -3.33
N THR A 449 13.48 -36.07 -2.03
CA THR A 449 13.05 -34.85 -1.33
C THR A 449 14.07 -34.45 -0.27
N LYS A 450 14.03 -33.18 0.15
CA LYS A 450 14.87 -32.60 1.21
C LYS A 450 14.02 -31.76 2.16
N ALA A 451 14.44 -31.64 3.42
CA ALA A 451 13.85 -30.67 4.35
C ALA A 451 14.40 -29.27 4.07
N GLY A 452 13.55 -28.26 4.18
CA GLY A 452 13.88 -26.86 3.88
C GLY A 452 13.75 -26.55 2.40
N ARG A 453 12.75 -25.74 2.03
CA ARG A 453 12.45 -25.42 0.63
C ARG A 453 13.48 -24.50 -0.02
N PHE A 454 14.10 -23.60 0.74
CA PHE A 454 14.91 -22.50 0.20
C PHE A 454 16.16 -22.15 1.04
N LEU A 455 16.76 -23.13 1.74
CA LEU A 455 17.90 -22.90 2.64
C LEU A 455 19.07 -22.16 1.97
N SER A 456 19.30 -22.37 0.67
CA SER A 456 20.40 -21.74 -0.08
C SER A 456 20.28 -20.23 -0.26
N ILE A 457 19.11 -19.64 0.01
CA ILE A 457 18.86 -18.19 -0.15
C ILE A 457 18.53 -17.47 1.16
N ASP A 458 18.61 -18.15 2.30
CA ASP A 458 18.51 -17.51 3.60
C ASP A 458 19.58 -16.44 3.77
N GLY A 459 19.18 -15.31 4.34
CA GLY A 459 20.08 -14.17 4.57
C GLY A 459 20.48 -13.40 3.31
N ASN A 460 20.02 -13.80 2.12
CA ASN A 460 20.31 -13.05 0.91
C ASN A 460 19.75 -11.63 1.02
N LYS A 461 20.59 -10.66 0.66
CA LYS A 461 20.18 -9.26 0.56
C LYS A 461 19.34 -9.03 -0.68
N ILE A 462 18.37 -8.15 -0.55
CA ILE A 462 17.50 -7.73 -1.63
C ILE A 462 17.60 -6.23 -1.81
N ALA A 463 17.42 -5.77 -3.05
CA ALA A 463 17.29 -4.36 -3.34
C ALA A 463 15.84 -3.93 -3.08
N ALA A 464 15.67 -2.88 -2.30
CA ALA A 464 14.40 -2.18 -2.22
C ALA A 464 14.20 -1.33 -3.48
N VAL A 465 12.96 -1.25 -3.96
CA VAL A 465 12.53 -0.32 -5.02
C VAL A 465 11.51 0.64 -4.43
N TYR A 466 11.29 1.79 -5.08
CA TYR A 466 10.39 2.84 -4.61
C TYR A 466 10.79 3.37 -3.23
N THR A 467 12.07 3.70 -3.09
CA THR A 467 12.68 4.13 -1.83
C THR A 467 12.66 5.65 -1.70
N SER A 468 12.81 6.15 -0.47
CA SER A 468 13.13 7.55 -0.23
C SER A 468 14.63 7.71 0.00
N GLY A 469 15.31 8.47 -0.86
CA GLY A 469 16.77 8.62 -0.80
C GLY A 469 17.27 9.11 0.56
N GLN A 470 16.56 10.06 1.18
CA GLN A 470 16.90 10.57 2.52
C GLN A 470 16.76 9.52 3.62
N ILE A 471 15.76 8.65 3.52
CA ILE A 471 15.56 7.54 4.46
C ILE A 471 16.67 6.50 4.27
N GLU A 472 17.03 6.20 3.03
CA GLU A 472 18.10 5.23 2.77
C GLU A 472 19.45 5.70 3.28
N SER A 473 19.80 6.97 3.03
CA SER A 473 21.08 7.55 3.47
C SER A 473 21.18 7.71 4.98
N ASN A 474 20.04 7.89 5.67
CA ASN A 474 20.00 8.16 7.10
C ASN A 474 19.42 7.02 7.94
N TRP A 475 19.22 5.83 7.37
CA TRP A 475 18.51 4.74 8.04
C TRP A 475 19.11 4.35 9.39
N ILE A 476 20.44 4.29 9.51
CA ILE A 476 21.11 3.96 10.78
C ILE A 476 20.82 5.03 11.84
N THR A 477 20.72 6.30 11.44
CA THR A 477 20.38 7.42 12.32
C THR A 477 18.91 7.41 12.71
N ILE A 478 18.02 7.01 11.79
CA ILE A 478 16.56 6.99 12.00
C ILE A 478 16.13 5.77 12.84
N ARG A 479 16.73 4.61 12.59
CA ARG A 479 16.36 3.35 13.21
C ARG A 479 16.48 3.44 14.73
N GLY A 480 15.38 3.18 15.44
CA GLY A 480 15.37 3.13 16.90
C GLY A 480 15.42 4.51 17.57
N THR A 481 15.19 5.62 16.86
CA THR A 481 15.07 6.94 17.50
C THR A 481 13.87 7.08 18.42
N ASN A 482 12.92 6.15 18.31
CA ASN A 482 11.75 6.09 19.15
C ASN A 482 11.62 4.71 19.81
N SER A 483 11.58 4.70 21.13
CA SER A 483 11.43 3.50 21.95
C SER A 483 9.99 2.98 22.03
N SER A 484 9.00 3.78 21.63
CA SER A 484 7.59 3.34 21.58
C SER A 484 7.29 2.42 20.41
N CYS A 485 8.14 2.42 19.38
CA CYS A 485 8.10 1.40 18.33
C CYS A 485 9.06 0.30 18.72
N HIS A 486 8.59 -0.95 18.83
CA HIS A 486 9.48 -2.05 19.10
C HIS A 486 10.34 -2.34 17.85
N ALA A 487 11.49 -1.67 17.75
CA ALA A 487 12.64 -2.29 17.11
C ALA A 487 13.16 -3.32 18.12
N PRO A 488 13.26 -4.62 17.77
CA PRO A 488 13.77 -5.60 18.70
C PRO A 488 15.20 -5.18 19.08
N ASP A 489 15.54 -5.25 20.38
CA ASP A 489 16.93 -5.07 20.81
C ASP A 489 17.80 -6.04 19.99
N SER A 490 18.61 -5.45 19.13
CA SER A 490 19.06 -6.01 17.84
C SER A 490 20.11 -7.14 17.90
N SER A 491 20.08 -7.99 18.93
CA SER A 491 21.07 -9.07 19.04
C SER A 491 20.54 -10.43 19.46
N ASP A 492 19.46 -10.53 20.24
CA ASP A 492 19.12 -11.83 20.85
C ASP A 492 18.13 -12.69 20.05
N ARG A 493 17.28 -12.10 19.18
CA ARG A 493 16.29 -12.88 18.39
C ARG A 493 16.79 -13.38 17.04
N TRP A 494 17.84 -12.78 16.48
CA TRP A 494 18.19 -12.95 15.06
C TRP A 494 19.65 -13.34 14.84
N VAL A 495 20.29 -13.98 15.83
CA VAL A 495 21.62 -14.58 15.63
C VAL A 495 21.46 -15.64 14.54
N PRO A 496 22.14 -15.48 13.38
CA PRO A 496 22.14 -16.52 12.36
C PRO A 496 22.60 -17.83 13.01
N ALA A 497 21.91 -18.93 12.73
CA ALA A 497 22.39 -20.24 13.17
C ALA A 497 23.88 -20.33 12.78
N PRO A 498 24.80 -20.67 13.71
CA PRO A 498 26.22 -20.68 13.41
C PRO A 498 26.46 -21.51 12.16
N SER A 499 27.17 -20.94 11.19
CA SER A 499 27.41 -21.45 9.84
C SER A 499 28.30 -22.71 9.78
N GLY A 500 28.14 -23.62 10.73
CA GLY A 500 29.05 -24.72 11.02
C GLY A 500 28.43 -26.12 11.11
N PHE A 501 27.17 -26.34 10.72
CA PHE A 501 26.66 -27.71 10.56
C PHE A 501 27.10 -28.30 9.22
N ASN A 502 28.35 -28.78 9.19
CA ASN A 502 28.83 -29.71 8.18
C ASN A 502 28.09 -31.04 8.38
N LEU A 503 27.04 -31.28 7.59
CA LEU A 503 26.44 -32.61 7.45
C LEU A 503 27.37 -33.45 6.56
N SER A 504 28.47 -33.91 7.15
CA SER A 504 29.24 -35.05 6.67
C SER A 504 29.40 -36.07 7.79
N GLN A 505 28.37 -36.89 7.97
CA GLN A 505 28.49 -38.31 8.32
C GLN A 505 27.20 -39.05 7.99
#